data_AF-A0A517NB56-F1
#
_entry.id   AF-A0A517NB56-F1
#
_cell.length_a   1.000
_cell.length_b   1.000
_cell.length_c   1.000
_cell.angle_alpha   90.00
_cell.angle_beta   90.00
_cell.angle_gamma   90.00
#
_symmetry.space_group_name_H-M   'P 1'
#
loop_
_entity.id
_entity.type
_entity.pdbx_description
1 polymer ?
#
loop_
_entity_poly.entity_id
_entity_poly.type
_entity_poly.pdbx_seq_one_letter_code
_entity_poly.pdbx_strand_id
1 'polypeptide(L)'
;MIEARHLLSFVTNSDGSMVSIHADLAGIDLLIHELNVLRDDLLTNDCPHTHLFSSPPNAPQLTKTQLENQDMEVTCVDHVKIYGWNAEWAARHGLSPRTKPDGG
;
A
#
# COMPACT_ATOMS: atom_id res chain seq x y z
N MET A 1 19.12 12.84 10.18
CA MET A 1 18.22 11.89 9.52
C MET A 1 17.58 12.61 8.36
N ILE A 2 17.51 12.01 7.17
CA ILE A 2 16.74 12.61 6.06
C ILE A 2 15.28 12.24 6.34
N GLU A 3 14.56 13.15 6.98
CA GLU A 3 13.11 13.03 7.16
C GLU A 3 12.42 13.16 5.79
N ALA A 4 11.38 12.37 5.56
CA ALA A 4 10.53 12.53 4.39
C ALA A 4 9.94 13.96 4.39
N ARG A 5 9.89 14.62 3.22
CA ARG A 5 9.35 16.00 3.09
C ARG A 5 7.82 16.04 2.98
N HIS A 6 7.18 14.90 3.17
CA HIS A 6 5.75 14.67 2.98
C HIS A 6 5.24 13.80 4.13
N LEU A 7 3.93 13.86 4.39
CA LEU A 7 3.22 12.93 5.25
C LEU A 7 2.69 11.77 4.40
N LEU A 8 3.12 10.56 4.70
CA LEU A 8 2.52 9.33 4.18
C LEU A 8 2.77 8.19 5.18
N SER A 9 1.79 7.87 6.02
CA SER A 9 1.87 6.76 6.95
C SER A 9 0.72 5.78 6.75
N PHE A 10 1.03 4.51 6.99
CA PHE A 10 0.05 3.43 7.04
C PHE A 10 0.01 2.94 8.48
N VAL A 11 -1.16 2.94 9.09
CA VAL A 11 -1.34 2.55 10.49
C VAL A 11 -2.41 1.48 10.56
N THR A 12 -2.15 0.41 11.30
CA THR A 12 -3.07 -0.71 11.44
C THR A 12 -3.44 -0.95 12.90
N ASN A 13 -4.64 -1.51 13.10
CA ASN A 13 -5.06 -1.98 14.41
C ASN A 13 -4.35 -3.30 14.77
N SER A 14 -4.53 -3.75 16.01
CA SER A 14 -3.83 -4.93 16.55
C SER A 14 -4.15 -6.25 15.83
N ASP A 15 -5.32 -6.36 15.20
CA ASP A 15 -5.75 -7.56 14.47
C ASP A 15 -5.55 -7.46 12.94
N GLY A 16 -5.07 -6.33 12.44
CA GLY A 16 -4.86 -6.10 11.01
C GLY A 16 -6.13 -5.93 10.18
N SER A 17 -7.31 -5.85 10.80
CA SER A 17 -8.59 -5.70 10.09
C SER A 17 -8.82 -4.31 9.52
N MET A 18 -8.06 -3.32 9.98
CA MET A 18 -8.13 -1.92 9.54
C MET A 18 -6.75 -1.41 9.13
N VAL A 19 -6.71 -0.64 8.05
CA VAL A 19 -5.56 0.17 7.68
C VAL A 19 -6.04 1.60 7.50
N SER A 20 -5.53 2.51 8.33
CA SER A 20 -5.61 3.95 8.15
C SER A 20 -4.44 4.42 7.28
N ILE A 21 -4.71 5.34 6.36
CA ILE A 21 -3.68 6.02 5.56
C ILE A 21 -3.74 7.50 5.93
N HIS A 22 -2.68 8.03 6.53
CA HIS A 22 -2.52 9.47 6.77
C HIS A 22 -1.60 10.02 5.70
N ALA A 23 -2.09 10.98 4.93
CA ALA A 23 -1.31 11.59 3.86
C ALA A 23 -1.59 13.09 3.74
N ASP A 24 -0.56 13.86 3.43
CA ASP A 24 -0.72 15.20 2.87
C ASP A 24 -0.76 15.16 1.33
N LEU A 25 -0.83 16.32 0.68
CA LEU A 25 -0.86 16.39 -0.78
C LEU A 25 0.35 15.70 -1.43
N ALA A 26 1.55 15.91 -0.91
CA ALA A 26 2.77 15.33 -1.48
C ALA A 26 2.83 13.80 -1.26
N GLY A 27 2.32 13.31 -0.13
CA GLY A 27 2.17 11.88 0.13
C GLY A 27 1.14 11.22 -0.78
N ILE A 28 0.02 11.90 -1.05
CA ILE A 28 -0.99 11.43 -2.01
C ILE A 28 -0.39 11.37 -3.42
N ASP A 29 0.32 12.40 -3.85
CA ASP A 29 0.97 12.45 -5.17
C ASP A 29 1.99 11.32 -5.32
N LEU A 30 2.77 11.03 -4.27
CA LEU A 30 3.70 9.90 -4.25
C LEU A 30 2.96 8.56 -4.40
N LEU A 31 1.90 8.33 -3.63
CA LEU A 31 1.13 7.09 -3.72
C LEU A 31 0.49 6.92 -5.11
N ILE A 32 -0.06 7.99 -5.69
CA ILE A 32 -0.61 7.98 -7.04
C ILE A 32 0.46 7.65 -8.07
N HIS A 33 1.66 8.23 -7.95
CA HIS A 33 2.77 7.94 -8.85
C HIS A 33 3.10 6.44 -8.87
N GLU A 34 3.26 5.83 -7.71
CA GLU A 34 3.56 4.39 -7.58
C GLU A 34 2.44 3.50 -8.16
N LEU A 35 1.18 3.87 -7.92
CA LEU A 35 0.03 3.14 -8.49
C LEU A 35 -0.06 3.28 -10.01
N ASN A 36 0.29 4.44 -10.57
CA ASN A 36 0.30 4.64 -12.01
C ASN A 36 1.41 3.83 -12.68
N VAL A 37 2.61 3.76 -12.08
CA VAL A 37 3.69 2.89 -12.58
C VAL A 37 3.23 1.43 -12.64
N LEU A 38 2.66 0.90 -11.54
CA LEU A 38 2.12 -0.46 -11.51
C LEU A 38 1.04 -0.69 -12.56
N ARG A 39 0.15 0.29 -12.75
CA ARG A 39 -0.93 0.22 -13.74
C ARG A 39 -0.39 0.16 -15.16
N ASP A 40 0.60 0.98 -15.49
CA ASP A 40 1.16 1.07 -16.84
C ASP A 40 1.92 -0.22 -17.18
N ASP A 41 2.65 -0.79 -16.24
CA ASP A 41 3.29 -2.11 -16.36
C ASP A 41 2.24 -3.22 -16.57
N LEU A 42 1.13 -3.21 -15.80
CA LEU A 42 0.02 -4.14 -15.99
C LEU A 42 -0.64 -4.05 -17.38
N LEU A 43 -0.71 -2.85 -17.95
CA LEU A 43 -1.23 -2.67 -19.32
C LEU A 43 -0.34 -3.35 -20.37
N THR A 44 0.94 -3.58 -20.07
CA THR A 44 1.87 -4.36 -20.90
C THR A 44 1.87 -5.86 -20.60
N ASN A 45 0.92 -6.32 -19.77
CA ASN A 45 0.79 -7.70 -19.29
C ASN A 45 1.96 -8.19 -18.42
N ASP A 46 2.70 -7.26 -17.80
CA ASP A 46 3.64 -7.57 -16.72
C ASP A 46 2.91 -7.71 -15.38
N CYS A 47 3.55 -8.31 -14.38
CA CYS A 47 3.04 -8.46 -13.00
C CYS A 47 4.03 -7.83 -12.00
N PRO A 48 4.12 -6.49 -11.96
CA PRO A 48 5.10 -5.77 -11.17
C PRO A 48 4.75 -5.74 -9.68
N HIS A 49 5.65 -5.20 -8.86
CA HIS A 49 5.36 -4.79 -7.51
C HIS A 49 6.23 -3.61 -7.09
N THR A 50 5.71 -2.76 -6.20
CA THR A 50 6.46 -1.65 -5.61
C THR A 50 6.56 -1.80 -4.10
N HIS A 51 7.50 -1.07 -3.51
CA HIS A 51 7.80 -1.07 -2.10
C HIS A 51 7.91 0.36 -1.57
N LEU A 52 7.19 0.65 -0.50
CA LEU A 52 7.34 1.88 0.28
C LEU A 52 7.92 1.52 1.66
N PHE A 53 8.97 2.22 2.08
CA PHE A 53 9.65 1.94 3.35
C PHE A 53 9.73 3.18 4.23
N SER A 54 9.68 2.98 5.54
CA SER A 54 9.92 4.02 6.55
C SER A 54 11.40 4.18 6.93
N SER A 55 12.29 3.33 6.42
CA SER A 55 13.70 3.24 6.82
C SER A 55 14.58 2.70 5.68
N PRO A 56 15.90 3.01 5.65
CA PRO A 56 16.87 2.52 4.65
C PRO A 56 16.79 1.02 4.35
N PRO A 57 17.19 0.61 3.13
CA PRO A 57 18.28 1.17 2.33
C PRO A 57 17.96 2.35 1.40
N ASN A 58 16.69 2.65 1.13
CA ASN A 58 16.29 3.76 0.26
C ASN A 58 15.91 5.02 1.07
N ALA A 59 15.80 6.17 0.41
CA ALA A 59 15.20 7.36 1.03
C ALA A 59 13.78 7.02 1.51
N PRO A 60 13.42 7.32 2.77
CA PRO A 60 12.14 6.88 3.33
C PRO A 60 10.98 7.53 2.60
N GLN A 61 10.07 6.71 2.07
CA GLN A 61 8.81 7.17 1.48
C GLN A 61 7.66 7.17 2.49
N LEU A 62 7.78 6.42 3.58
CA LEU A 62 6.79 6.38 4.64
C LEU A 62 7.25 7.19 5.84
N THR A 63 6.33 7.94 6.44
CA THR A 63 6.49 8.56 7.76
C THR A 63 6.01 7.61 8.86
N LYS A 64 6.63 7.70 10.04
CA LYS A 64 6.18 7.00 11.25
C LYS A 64 5.34 7.93 12.12
N THR A 65 4.20 8.33 11.59
CA THR A 65 3.29 9.29 12.22
C THR A 65 1.89 8.69 12.35
N GLN A 66 1.23 8.93 13.48
CA GLN A 66 -0.15 8.50 13.74
C GLN A 66 -0.86 9.53 14.63
N LEU A 67 -2.19 9.48 14.69
CA LEU A 67 -2.95 10.35 15.58
C LEU A 67 -2.81 9.88 17.04
N GLU A 68 -2.57 10.80 17.97
CA GLU A 68 -2.40 10.47 19.40
C GLU A 68 -3.70 9.99 20.08
N ASN A 69 -4.86 10.35 19.53
CA ASN A 69 -6.19 10.08 20.11
C ASN A 69 -7.03 9.12 19.25
N GLN A 70 -6.39 8.15 18.61
CA GLN A 70 -7.08 7.09 17.86
C GLN A 70 -6.74 5.73 18.43
N ASP A 71 -7.60 5.22 19.32
CA ASP A 71 -7.37 3.97 20.06
C ASP A 71 -7.26 2.73 19.15
N MET A 72 -7.80 2.82 17.93
CA MET A 72 -7.73 1.74 16.94
C MET A 72 -6.45 1.79 16.08
N GLU A 73 -5.67 2.86 16.15
CA GLU A 73 -4.43 3.04 15.37
C GLU A 73 -3.21 2.61 16.20
N VAL A 74 -2.93 1.31 16.19
CA VAL A 74 -1.98 0.71 17.13
C VAL A 74 -0.56 0.67 16.58
N THR A 75 -0.38 0.31 15.31
CA THR A 75 0.93 0.00 14.73
C THR A 75 1.17 0.75 13.42
N CYS A 76 2.19 1.62 13.39
CA CYS A 76 2.71 2.17 12.14
C CYS A 76 3.42 1.08 11.32
N VAL A 77 3.05 0.96 10.05
CA VAL A 77 3.60 -0.02 9.10
C VAL A 77 4.91 0.50 8.53
N ASP A 78 5.98 -0.28 8.70
CA ASP A 78 7.33 0.09 8.23
C ASP A 78 7.58 -0.22 6.75
N HIS A 79 6.81 -1.16 6.18
CA HIS A 79 6.97 -1.64 4.82
C HIS A 79 5.61 -1.96 4.20
N VAL A 80 5.24 -1.20 3.16
CA VAL A 80 4.07 -1.48 2.32
C VAL A 80 4.55 -2.06 1.00
N LYS A 81 3.97 -3.21 0.61
CA LYS A 81 4.21 -3.83 -0.70
C LYS A 81 2.91 -3.89 -1.48
N ILE A 82 2.92 -3.33 -2.69
CA ILE A 82 1.76 -3.29 -3.58
C ILE A 82 2.10 -4.11 -4.81
N TYR A 83 1.26 -5.09 -5.14
CA TYR A 83 1.45 -5.99 -6.27
C TYR A 83 0.45 -5.66 -7.38
N GLY A 84 0.93 -5.62 -8.62
CA GLY A 84 0.09 -5.66 -9.81
C GLY A 84 -0.10 -7.10 -10.27
N TRP A 85 -1.34 -7.58 -10.30
CA TRP A 85 -1.66 -8.92 -10.79
C TRP A 85 -2.58 -8.85 -12.00
N ASN A 86 -2.19 -9.50 -13.10
CA ASN A 86 -3.15 -9.80 -14.17
C ASN A 86 -4.06 -10.97 -13.76
N ALA A 87 -5.13 -11.21 -14.54
CA ALA A 87 -6.12 -12.23 -14.22
C ALA A 87 -5.54 -13.65 -14.17
N GLU A 88 -4.59 -13.96 -15.07
CA GLU A 88 -3.94 -15.27 -15.12
C GLU A 88 -3.11 -15.54 -13.86
N TRP A 89 -2.26 -14.60 -13.47
CA TRP A 89 -1.42 -14.75 -12.28
C TRP A 89 -2.22 -14.73 -10.99
N ALA A 90 -3.25 -13.88 -10.90
CA ALA A 90 -4.18 -13.88 -9.76
C ALA A 90 -4.84 -15.26 -9.59
N ALA A 91 -5.28 -15.89 -10.69
CA ALA A 91 -5.87 -17.23 -10.64
C ALA A 91 -4.86 -18.30 -10.19
N ARG A 92 -3.64 -18.28 -10.74
CA ARG A 92 -2.57 -19.21 -10.38
C ARG A 92 -2.20 -19.15 -8.89
N HIS A 93 -2.36 -17.99 -8.25
CA HIS A 93 -2.00 -17.77 -6.85
C HIS A 93 -3.21 -17.76 -5.89
N GLY A 94 -4.41 -18.10 -6.38
CA GLY A 94 -5.62 -18.12 -5.55
C GLY A 94 -6.09 -16.75 -5.08
N LEU A 95 -5.69 -15.68 -5.78
CA LEU A 95 -6.07 -14.29 -5.52
C LEU A 95 -7.24 -13.81 -6.39
N SER A 96 -7.74 -14.66 -7.29
CA SER A 96 -8.93 -14.34 -8.09
C SER A 96 -10.11 -14.00 -7.16
N PRO A 97 -10.77 -12.85 -7.36
CA PRO A 97 -11.99 -12.53 -6.63
C PRO A 97 -12.99 -13.67 -6.76
N ARG A 98 -13.56 -14.12 -5.64
CA ARG A 98 -14.69 -15.05 -5.70
C ARG A 98 -15.83 -14.33 -6.41
N THR A 99 -16.19 -14.77 -7.62
CA THR A 99 -17.48 -14.44 -8.20
C THR A 99 -18.54 -15.03 -7.26
N LYS A 100 -19.51 -14.23 -6.80
CA LYS A 100 -20.64 -14.78 -6.03
C LYS A 100 -21.22 -15.98 -6.79
N PRO A 101 -21.54 -17.11 -6.12
CA PRO A 101 -22.36 -18.11 -6.77
C PRO A 101 -23.68 -17.43 -7.15
N ASP A 102 -24.06 -17.50 -8.42
CA ASP A 102 -25.40 -17.12 -8.84
C ASP A 102 -26.38 -17.90 -7.96
N GLY A 103 -27.24 -17.17 -7.25
CA GLY A 103 -28.19 -17.77 -6.32
C GLY A 103 -29.07 -18.78 -7.04
N GLY A 104 -28.96 -20.05 -6.61
CA GLY A 104 -29.94 -21.10 -6.90
C GLY A 104 -31.06 -21.10 -5.87
#